data_AF-A0AA36I599-F1
#
_entry.id   AF-A0AA36I599-F1
#
_cell.length_a   1.000
_cell.length_b   1.000
_cell.length_c   1.000
_cell.angle_alpha   90.00
_cell.angle_beta   90.00
_cell.angle_gamma   90.00
#
_symmetry.space_group_name_H-M   'P 1'
#
loop_
_entity.id
_entity.type
_entity.pdbx_description
1 polymer ?
#
loop_
_entity_poly.entity_id
_entity_poly.type
_entity_poly.pdbx_seq_one_letter_code
_entity_poly.pdbx_strand_id
1 'polypeptide(L)'
;MGESHAYGASLCCFSRRHFILTVCLVMTLVYAVRVLRWILLASLYFDTPRDHPNSCVGQQCFEVFSCYGMKDTTAHVIEPLFSLSGLLLFPLGFHAAMHGGDLDMKRFSLFMLATSLLRCGALVFDVTFFYTCNMYDSNMMSLVLSRFLPPSPLRLGVQETLAGFDSFPKEAVGAVTSFNILAWYLVLMGLWTAFFIYVTMEAFTLSSLMQHGLLGLGVHFGLDQWDEELNRAAIRRKAQSGVSSKFMDDAVLPLSQHVHVGGLSGYGAPSYAPRNYAYAGYDK
;
A
#
# COMPACT_ATOMS: atom_id res chain seq x y z
N MET A 1 -17.97 21.73 12.25
CA MET A 1 -18.41 20.51 11.53
C MET A 1 -17.50 19.35 11.95
N GLY A 2 -18.04 18.14 12.17
CA GLY A 2 -17.23 16.98 12.58
C GLY A 2 -16.31 16.49 11.46
N GLU A 3 -15.12 15.96 11.81
CA GLU A 3 -14.14 15.46 10.83
C GLU A 3 -14.69 14.40 9.85
N SER A 4 -15.70 13.63 10.25
CA SER A 4 -16.35 12.63 9.41
C SER A 4 -16.99 13.24 8.15
N HIS A 5 -17.48 14.48 8.24
CA HIS A 5 -17.99 15.22 7.10
C HIS A 5 -16.86 15.74 6.21
N ALA A 6 -15.67 15.95 6.78
CA ALA A 6 -14.52 16.53 6.09
C ALA A 6 -13.66 15.51 5.34
N TYR A 7 -13.60 14.26 5.81
CA TYR A 7 -12.73 13.23 5.21
C TYR A 7 -13.49 12.01 4.73
N GLY A 8 -14.80 11.97 4.94
CA GLY A 8 -15.62 10.78 4.73
C GLY A 8 -15.45 9.74 5.83
N ALA A 9 -16.25 8.68 5.74
CA ALA A 9 -16.20 7.55 6.65
C ALA A 9 -15.49 6.35 6.00
N SER A 10 -14.69 5.65 6.80
CA SER A 10 -14.15 4.31 6.57
C SER A 10 -14.86 3.33 7.51
N LEU A 11 -15.06 2.08 7.07
CA LEU A 11 -15.80 1.05 7.83
C LEU A 11 -17.16 1.56 8.36
N CYS A 12 -17.86 2.36 7.53
CA CYS A 12 -19.15 3.01 7.81
C CYS A 12 -19.20 4.05 8.95
N CYS A 13 -18.33 3.95 9.96
CA CYS A 13 -18.49 4.72 11.21
C CYS A 13 -17.26 5.55 11.61
N PHE A 14 -16.08 5.28 11.05
CA PHE A 14 -14.83 5.92 11.49
C PHE A 14 -14.40 7.01 10.52
N SER A 15 -13.92 8.15 11.03
CA SER A 15 -13.28 9.15 10.17
C SER A 15 -12.11 8.49 9.43
N ARG A 16 -12.05 8.64 8.10
CA ARG A 16 -11.01 8.03 7.25
C ARG A 16 -9.59 8.38 7.73
N ARG A 17 -9.38 9.62 8.16
CA ARG A 17 -8.10 10.08 8.72
C ARG A 17 -7.75 9.32 9.99
N HIS A 18 -8.71 9.18 10.91
CA HIS A 18 -8.54 8.42 12.13
C HIS A 18 -8.25 6.94 11.86
N PHE A 19 -8.95 6.33 10.90
CA PHE A 19 -8.68 4.96 10.48
C PHE A 19 -7.22 4.77 10.03
N ILE A 20 -6.72 5.62 9.13
CA ILE A 20 -5.32 5.55 8.66
C ILE A 20 -4.34 5.80 9.82
N LEU A 21 -4.60 6.78 10.70
CA LEU A 21 -3.77 7.03 11.89
C LEU A 21 -3.68 5.78 12.79
N THR A 22 -4.81 5.16 13.10
CA THR A 22 -4.86 3.95 13.93
C THR A 22 -4.12 2.79 13.27
N VAL A 23 -4.35 2.55 11.97
CA VAL A 23 -3.65 1.48 11.24
C VAL A 23 -2.14 1.74 11.24
N CYS A 24 -1.69 2.95 10.92
CA CYS A 24 -0.26 3.28 10.93
C CYS A 24 0.37 3.11 12.30
N LEU A 25 -0.31 3.54 13.36
CA LEU A 25 0.18 3.37 14.73
C LEU A 25 0.30 1.90 15.12
N VAL A 26 -0.77 1.11 14.91
CA VAL A 26 -0.79 -0.32 15.24
C VAL A 26 0.28 -1.08 14.44
N MET A 27 0.37 -0.83 13.13
CA MET A 27 1.36 -1.50 12.28
C MET A 27 2.79 -1.10 12.66
N THR A 28 3.03 0.16 13.02
CA THR A 28 4.34 0.62 13.53
C THR A 28 4.74 -0.18 14.76
N LEU A 29 3.84 -0.33 15.74
CA LEU A 29 4.12 -1.10 16.96
C LEU A 29 4.37 -2.58 16.66
N VAL A 30 3.57 -3.19 15.77
CA VAL A 30 3.75 -4.58 15.35
C VAL A 30 5.12 -4.79 14.71
N TYR A 31 5.52 -3.92 13.78
CA TYR A 31 6.83 -4.04 13.12
C TYR A 31 7.99 -3.70 14.05
N ALA A 32 7.84 -2.75 14.97
CA ALA A 32 8.85 -2.45 15.99
C ALA A 32 9.10 -3.66 16.89
N VAL A 33 8.05 -4.34 17.36
CA VAL A 33 8.17 -5.57 18.15
C VAL A 33 8.83 -6.69 17.34
N ARG A 34 8.47 -6.84 16.06
CA ARG A 34 9.10 -7.84 15.17
C ARG A 34 10.60 -7.59 14.98
N VAL A 35 10.98 -6.35 14.67
CA VAL A 35 12.39 -5.97 14.50
C VAL A 35 13.15 -6.13 15.81
N LEU A 36 12.58 -5.70 16.95
CA LEU A 36 13.20 -5.90 18.25
C LEU A 36 13.42 -7.38 18.57
N ARG A 37 12.40 -8.23 18.33
CA ARG A 37 12.53 -9.68 18.49
C ARG A 37 13.63 -10.25 17.60
N TRP A 38 13.70 -9.80 16.34
CA TRP A 38 14.74 -10.22 15.41
C TRP A 38 16.14 -9.80 15.90
N ILE A 39 16.32 -8.57 16.39
CA ILE A 39 17.59 -8.10 16.97
C ILE A 39 17.98 -8.94 18.20
N LEU A 40 17.03 -9.20 19.10
CA LEU A 40 17.28 -10.01 20.30
C LEU A 40 17.68 -11.43 19.93
N LEU A 41 16.96 -12.08 19.00
CA LEU A 41 17.32 -13.42 18.53
C LEU A 41 18.67 -13.41 17.82
N ALA A 42 18.92 -12.46 16.93
CA ALA A 42 20.19 -12.33 16.23
C ALA A 42 21.35 -12.19 17.22
N SER A 43 21.20 -11.39 18.28
CA SER A 43 22.23 -11.24 19.32
C SER A 43 22.56 -12.55 20.05
N LEU A 44 21.57 -13.42 20.27
CA LEU A 44 21.78 -14.73 20.87
C LEU A 44 22.47 -15.71 19.90
N TYR A 45 22.23 -15.57 18.59
CA TYR A 45 22.80 -16.45 17.56
C TYR A 45 24.23 -16.12 17.18
N PHE A 46 24.72 -14.89 17.43
CA PHE A 46 26.11 -14.53 17.10
C PHE A 46 27.15 -15.30 17.92
N ASP A 47 26.79 -15.77 19.12
CA ASP A 47 27.69 -16.49 20.01
C ASP A 47 27.64 -18.02 19.83
N THR A 48 26.67 -18.55 19.08
CA THR A 48 26.57 -19.99 18.82
C THR A 48 27.26 -20.36 17.50
N PRO A 49 28.31 -21.20 17.50
CA PRO A 49 28.87 -21.70 16.25
C PRO A 49 27.79 -22.47 15.48
N ARG A 50 27.55 -22.05 14.23
CA ARG A 50 26.57 -22.70 13.34
C ARG A 50 27.16 -24.00 12.81
N ASP A 51 26.94 -25.09 13.52
CA ASP A 51 27.07 -26.43 12.95
C ASP A 51 25.85 -26.70 12.04
N HIS A 52 25.88 -26.13 10.84
CA HIS A 52 25.01 -26.57 9.74
C HIS A 52 25.87 -27.37 8.75
N PRO A 53 26.16 -28.65 9.05
CA PRO A 53 27.04 -29.47 8.21
C PRO A 53 26.51 -29.71 6.78
N ASN A 54 25.27 -29.31 6.47
CA ASN A 54 24.60 -29.58 5.20
C ASN A 54 24.29 -28.33 4.36
N SER A 55 24.65 -27.12 4.79
CA SER A 55 24.50 -25.94 3.93
C SER A 55 25.66 -25.90 2.94
N CYS A 56 25.45 -26.41 1.73
CA CYS A 56 26.42 -26.30 0.66
C CYS A 56 26.66 -24.81 0.33
N VAL A 57 27.92 -24.40 0.23
CA VAL A 57 28.35 -23.03 -0.08
C VAL A 57 29.24 -23.08 -1.32
N GLY A 58 28.87 -22.36 -2.39
CA GLY A 58 29.69 -22.23 -3.60
C GLY A 58 28.93 -22.45 -4.91
N GLN A 59 29.64 -22.38 -6.04
CA GLN A 59 29.08 -22.48 -7.40
C GLN A 59 28.49 -23.86 -7.74
N GLN A 60 28.71 -24.88 -6.88
CA GLN A 60 28.14 -26.21 -7.04
C GLN A 60 26.77 -26.37 -6.35
N CYS A 61 26.31 -25.33 -5.63
CA CYS A 61 24.99 -25.31 -5.01
C CYS A 61 23.90 -24.93 -6.02
N PHE A 62 23.60 -25.84 -6.94
CA PHE A 62 22.47 -25.69 -7.87
C PHE A 62 21.10 -25.87 -7.17
N GLU A 63 21.08 -26.08 -5.85
CA GLU A 63 19.85 -26.25 -5.06
C GLU A 63 19.00 -24.99 -4.94
N VAL A 64 19.47 -23.81 -5.38
CA VAL A 64 18.72 -22.54 -5.27
C VAL A 64 17.36 -22.60 -6.00
N PHE A 65 17.29 -23.33 -7.12
CA PHE A 65 16.02 -23.55 -7.86
C PHE A 65 15.38 -24.92 -7.57
N SER A 66 15.86 -25.63 -6.55
CA SER A 66 15.21 -26.85 -6.07
C SER A 66 14.06 -26.49 -5.12
N CYS A 67 13.09 -27.41 -4.98
CA CYS A 67 12.04 -27.28 -3.97
C CYS A 67 12.60 -27.07 -2.56
N TYR A 68 13.76 -27.68 -2.26
CA TYR A 68 14.40 -27.54 -0.96
C TYR A 68 15.00 -26.14 -0.75
N GLY A 69 15.66 -25.57 -1.76
CA GLY A 69 16.19 -24.19 -1.68
C GLY A 69 15.09 -23.13 -1.66
N MET A 70 13.97 -23.40 -2.35
CA MET A 70 12.85 -22.47 -2.42
C MET A 70 11.95 -22.47 -1.17
N LYS A 71 12.02 -23.51 -0.31
CA LYS A 71 11.13 -23.70 0.86
C LYS A 71 11.13 -22.51 1.84
N ASP A 72 12.27 -21.82 1.93
CA ASP A 72 12.53 -20.74 2.87
C ASP A 72 12.57 -19.36 2.21
N THR A 73 12.51 -19.32 0.86
CA THR A 73 12.79 -18.10 0.10
C THR A 73 11.75 -17.02 0.37
N THR A 74 10.45 -17.36 0.36
CA THR A 74 9.38 -16.39 0.64
C THR A 74 9.56 -15.75 2.01
N ALA A 75 9.76 -16.55 3.05
CA ALA A 75 9.95 -16.04 4.42
C ALA A 75 11.18 -15.13 4.52
N HIS A 76 12.33 -15.57 4.01
CA HIS A 76 13.59 -14.82 4.14
C HIS A 76 13.67 -13.56 3.28
N VAL A 77 12.93 -13.48 2.18
CA VAL A 77 12.88 -12.28 1.34
C VAL A 77 11.83 -11.30 1.85
N ILE A 78 10.62 -11.79 2.14
CA ILE A 78 9.47 -10.93 2.42
C ILE A 78 9.49 -10.41 3.85
N GLU A 79 9.86 -11.23 4.82
CA GLU A 79 9.85 -10.85 6.22
C GLU A 79 10.75 -9.64 6.54
N PRO A 80 12.05 -9.61 6.15
CA PRO A 80 12.89 -8.44 6.41
C PRO A 80 12.45 -7.24 5.59
N LEU A 81 12.04 -7.46 4.33
CA LEU A 81 11.58 -6.38 3.46
C LEU A 81 10.39 -5.67 4.08
N PHE A 82 9.34 -6.39 4.51
CA PHE A 82 8.17 -5.80 5.14
C PHE A 82 8.44 -5.26 6.54
N SER A 83 9.28 -5.92 7.33
CA SER A 83 9.55 -5.47 8.69
C SER A 83 10.35 -4.17 8.72
N LEU A 84 11.39 -4.06 7.88
CA LEU A 84 12.22 -2.86 7.79
C LEU A 84 11.49 -1.71 7.08
N SER A 85 10.88 -1.98 5.92
CA SER A 85 10.14 -0.94 5.19
C SER A 85 8.92 -0.48 5.99
N GLY A 86 8.21 -1.39 6.65
CA GLY A 86 7.09 -1.07 7.53
C GLY A 86 7.51 -0.21 8.72
N LEU A 87 8.60 -0.55 9.39
CA LEU A 87 9.11 0.23 10.52
C LEU A 87 9.42 1.69 10.15
N LEU A 88 9.84 1.94 8.90
CA LEU A 88 10.15 3.30 8.43
C LEU A 88 8.92 4.03 7.87
N LEU A 89 8.08 3.34 7.09
CA LEU A 89 7.03 3.97 6.30
C LEU A 89 5.70 4.11 7.03
N PHE A 90 5.38 3.26 8.01
CA PHE A 90 4.17 3.44 8.82
C PHE A 90 4.23 4.69 9.73
N PRO A 91 5.35 5.02 10.40
CA PRO A 91 5.50 6.29 11.11
C PRO A 91 5.38 7.50 10.19
N LEU A 92 5.95 7.42 8.98
CA LEU A 92 5.80 8.47 7.97
C LEU A 92 4.34 8.64 7.55
N GLY A 93 3.61 7.55 7.33
CA GLY A 93 2.17 7.57 7.04
C GLY A 93 1.35 8.17 8.20
N PHE A 94 1.71 7.86 9.44
CA PHE A 94 1.11 8.49 10.62
C PHE A 94 1.37 10.00 10.66
N HIS A 95 2.62 10.42 10.48
CA HIS A 95 3.01 11.83 10.43
C HIS A 95 2.30 12.58 9.31
N ALA A 96 2.21 11.99 8.11
CA ALA A 96 1.51 12.54 6.96
C ALA A 96 0.00 12.70 7.24
N ALA A 97 -0.64 11.68 7.83
CA ALA A 97 -2.06 11.74 8.21
C ALA A 97 -2.33 12.81 9.28
N MET A 98 -1.39 13.01 10.21
CA MET A 98 -1.50 14.00 11.28
C MET A 98 -1.34 15.42 10.75
N HIS A 99 -0.38 15.69 9.86
CA HIS A 99 -0.10 17.05 9.39
C HIS A 99 -0.81 17.43 8.08
N GLY A 100 -1.46 16.48 7.41
CA GLY A 100 -2.09 16.74 6.12
C GLY A 100 -1.11 16.90 4.96
N GLY A 101 0.11 16.33 5.07
CA GLY A 101 1.13 16.39 4.03
C GLY A 101 0.75 15.54 2.82
N ASP A 102 0.45 16.18 1.69
CA ASP A 102 -0.09 15.52 0.50
C ASP A 102 0.95 14.61 -0.19
N LEU A 103 2.19 15.09 -0.34
CA LEU A 103 3.28 14.37 -0.97
C LEU A 103 3.67 13.12 -0.15
N ASP A 104 3.73 13.25 1.16
CA ASP A 104 4.07 12.14 2.05
C ASP A 104 2.94 11.11 2.11
N MET A 105 1.68 11.54 2.08
CA MET A 105 0.53 10.64 1.98
C MET A 105 0.54 9.89 0.64
N LYS A 106 0.92 10.54 -0.46
CA LYS A 106 1.05 9.90 -1.78
C LYS A 106 2.19 8.88 -1.82
N ARG A 107 3.32 9.17 -1.17
CA ARG A 107 4.42 8.20 -1.02
C ARG A 107 3.97 6.99 -0.19
N PHE A 108 3.25 7.23 0.89
CA PHE A 108 2.69 6.17 1.73
C PHE A 108 1.68 5.30 0.96
N SER A 109 0.77 5.90 0.17
CA SER A 109 -0.20 5.13 -0.63
C SER A 109 0.48 4.26 -1.69
N LEU A 110 1.52 4.77 -2.36
CA LEU A 110 2.33 3.99 -3.30
C LEU A 110 3.06 2.83 -2.62
N PHE A 111 3.60 3.05 -1.41
CA PHE A 111 4.20 1.97 -0.62
C PHE A 111 3.18 0.90 -0.25
N MET A 112 1.99 1.30 0.20
CA MET A 112 0.91 0.37 0.54
C MET A 112 0.44 -0.44 -0.67
N LEU A 113 0.38 0.18 -1.86
CA LEU A 113 0.10 -0.50 -3.11
C LEU A 113 1.17 -1.55 -3.44
N ALA A 114 2.44 -1.16 -3.40
CA ALA A 114 3.55 -2.08 -3.65
C ALA A 114 3.55 -3.26 -2.68
N THR A 115 3.29 -3.00 -1.40
CA THR A 115 3.17 -4.03 -0.35
C THR A 115 2.01 -4.98 -0.62
N SER A 116 0.85 -4.45 -1.02
CA SER A 116 -0.34 -5.25 -1.36
C SER A 116 -0.07 -6.15 -2.57
N LEU A 117 0.55 -5.61 -3.63
CA LEU A 117 0.93 -6.39 -4.81
C LEU A 117 1.95 -7.48 -4.48
N LEU A 118 2.97 -7.17 -3.67
CA LEU A 118 3.96 -8.15 -3.25
C LEU A 118 3.33 -9.27 -2.42
N ARG A 119 2.36 -8.97 -1.55
CA ARG A 119 1.58 -9.98 -0.80
C ARG A 119 0.73 -10.87 -1.72
N CYS A 120 0.08 -10.28 -2.71
CA CYS A 120 -0.64 -11.07 -3.73
C CYS A 120 0.32 -12.01 -4.48
N GLY A 121 1.48 -11.50 -4.89
CA GLY A 121 2.51 -12.30 -5.56
C GLY A 121 3.03 -13.44 -4.69
N ALA A 122 3.31 -13.17 -3.41
CA ALA A 122 3.73 -14.17 -2.43
C ALA A 122 2.69 -15.29 -2.25
N LEU A 123 1.40 -14.92 -2.13
CA LEU A 123 0.33 -15.90 -2.02
C LEU A 123 0.26 -16.81 -3.24
N VAL A 124 0.36 -16.24 -4.46
CA VAL A 124 0.39 -17.03 -5.71
C VAL A 124 1.62 -17.94 -5.75
N PHE A 125 2.78 -17.44 -5.35
CA PHE A 125 4.02 -18.19 -5.32
C PHE A 125 3.97 -19.36 -4.34
N ASP A 126 3.51 -19.15 -3.10
CA ASP A 126 3.42 -20.18 -2.06
C ASP A 126 2.42 -21.29 -2.48
N VAL A 127 1.29 -20.91 -3.08
CA VAL A 127 0.33 -21.89 -3.63
C VAL A 127 0.93 -22.69 -4.77
N THR A 128 1.64 -22.02 -5.68
CA THR A 128 2.32 -22.69 -6.81
C THR A 128 3.36 -23.67 -6.27
N PHE A 129 4.18 -23.24 -5.32
CA PHE A 129 5.18 -24.06 -4.64
C PHE A 129 4.54 -25.31 -3.99
N PHE A 130 3.43 -25.13 -3.27
CA PHE A 130 2.73 -26.25 -2.63
C PHE A 130 2.30 -27.32 -3.66
N TYR A 131 1.74 -26.91 -4.79
CA TYR A 131 1.27 -27.86 -5.82
C TYR A 131 2.40 -28.48 -6.64
N THR A 132 3.50 -27.75 -6.89
CA THR A 132 4.62 -28.27 -7.68
C THR A 132 5.53 -29.17 -6.86
N CYS A 133 5.82 -28.80 -5.61
CA CYS A 133 6.77 -29.49 -4.75
C CYS A 133 6.12 -30.51 -3.80
N ASN A 134 4.78 -30.49 -3.63
CA ASN A 134 4.06 -31.30 -2.63
C ASN A 134 4.61 -31.12 -1.19
N MET A 135 5.06 -29.90 -0.87
CA MET A 135 5.58 -29.51 0.43
C MET A 135 4.98 -28.18 0.85
N TYR A 136 4.81 -27.97 2.15
CA TYR A 136 4.49 -26.64 2.69
C TYR A 136 5.77 -25.82 2.79
N ASP A 137 5.72 -24.54 2.44
CA ASP A 137 6.83 -23.63 2.63
C ASP A 137 6.87 -23.13 4.10
N SER A 138 8.00 -22.53 4.48
CA SER A 138 8.19 -22.06 5.85
C SER A 138 7.31 -20.85 6.17
N ASN A 139 6.91 -20.05 5.18
CA ASN A 139 5.97 -18.94 5.39
C ASN A 139 4.57 -19.47 5.75
N MET A 140 4.06 -20.48 5.04
CA MET A 140 2.78 -21.13 5.36
C MET A 140 2.82 -21.75 6.75
N MET A 141 3.88 -22.49 7.07
CA MET A 141 3.98 -23.18 8.36
C MET A 141 4.16 -22.19 9.51
N SER A 142 4.96 -21.13 9.35
CA SER A 142 5.12 -20.11 10.40
C SER A 142 3.81 -19.38 10.70
N LEU A 143 2.96 -19.14 9.69
CA LEU A 143 1.63 -18.56 9.89
C LEU A 143 0.69 -19.51 10.64
N VAL A 144 0.68 -20.79 10.25
CA VAL A 144 -0.19 -21.81 10.85
C VAL A 144 0.25 -22.16 12.28
N LEU A 145 1.56 -22.12 12.56
CA LEU A 145 2.12 -22.36 13.89
C LEU A 145 2.12 -21.10 14.79
N SER A 146 1.68 -19.95 14.25
CA SER A 146 1.60 -18.71 15.01
C SER A 146 0.65 -18.82 16.20
N ARG A 147 1.11 -18.32 17.36
CA ARG A 147 0.34 -18.35 18.61
C ARG A 147 -0.40 -17.04 18.90
N PHE A 148 -0.12 -15.97 18.15
CA PHE A 148 -0.49 -14.62 18.58
C PHE A 148 -1.91 -14.22 18.14
N LEU A 149 -2.19 -14.21 16.83
CA LEU A 149 -3.55 -13.97 16.32
C LEU A 149 -3.66 -14.28 14.82
N PRO A 150 -4.69 -15.03 14.37
CA PRO A 150 -5.56 -15.87 15.19
C PRO A 150 -4.79 -17.07 15.78
N PRO A 151 -5.22 -17.62 16.93
CA PRO A 151 -4.58 -18.77 17.51
C PRO A 151 -4.64 -19.95 16.54
N SER A 152 -3.52 -20.67 16.41
CA SER A 152 -3.47 -21.90 15.63
C SER A 152 -4.54 -22.89 16.09
N PRO A 153 -5.29 -23.52 15.17
CA PRO A 153 -6.23 -24.58 15.52
C PRO A 153 -5.53 -25.89 15.90
N LEU A 154 -4.20 -25.98 15.71
CA LEU A 154 -3.41 -27.16 16.05
C LEU A 154 -3.14 -27.24 17.55
N ARG A 155 -3.18 -28.46 18.11
CA ARG A 155 -2.80 -28.72 19.51
C ARG A 155 -1.31 -28.42 19.72
N LEU A 156 -0.94 -27.99 20.93
CA LEU A 156 0.45 -27.61 21.26
C LEU A 156 1.48 -28.73 20.98
N GLY A 157 1.19 -29.98 21.35
CA GLY A 157 2.11 -31.09 21.07
C GLY A 157 2.32 -31.36 19.57
N VAL A 158 1.32 -31.07 18.74
CA VAL A 158 1.45 -31.15 17.28
C VAL A 158 2.30 -29.99 16.75
N GLN A 159 2.13 -28.78 17.30
CA GLN A 159 2.96 -27.64 16.94
C GLN A 159 4.44 -27.88 17.28
N GLU A 160 4.73 -28.45 18.45
CA GLU A 160 6.09 -28.78 18.88
C GLU A 160 6.71 -29.87 17.99
N THR A 161 5.92 -30.89 17.63
CA THR A 161 6.37 -31.95 16.70
C THR A 161 6.70 -31.36 15.33
N LEU A 162 5.83 -30.51 14.78
CA LEU A 162 6.05 -29.86 13.50
C LEU A 162 7.20 -28.85 13.55
N ALA A 163 7.40 -28.16 14.67
CA ALA A 163 8.51 -27.22 14.83
C ALA A 163 9.89 -27.90 14.78
N GLY A 164 9.96 -29.21 15.03
CA GLY A 164 11.18 -30.01 14.91
C GLY A 164 11.48 -30.54 13.50
N PHE A 165 10.61 -30.27 12.52
CA PHE A 165 10.82 -30.76 11.15
C PHE A 165 11.71 -29.79 10.37
N ASP A 166 12.76 -30.32 9.72
CA ASP A 166 13.61 -29.53 8.82
C ASP A 166 12.88 -29.12 7.52
N SER A 167 11.86 -29.88 7.14
CA SER A 167 11.04 -29.61 5.96
C SER A 167 9.63 -30.15 6.16
N PHE A 168 8.67 -29.63 5.41
CA PHE A 168 7.25 -29.93 5.63
C PHE A 168 6.60 -30.68 4.46
N PRO A 169 6.99 -31.94 4.16
CA PRO A 169 6.30 -32.74 3.16
C PRO A 169 4.81 -32.87 3.46
N LYS A 170 3.97 -32.75 2.44
CA LYS A 170 2.50 -32.80 2.59
C LYS A 170 2.04 -34.09 3.27
N GLU A 171 2.63 -35.22 2.92
CA GLU A 171 2.30 -36.54 3.49
C GLU A 171 2.69 -36.66 4.96
N ALA A 172 3.91 -36.24 5.32
CA ALA A 172 4.41 -36.29 6.69
C ALA A 172 3.59 -35.37 7.61
N VAL A 173 3.27 -34.16 7.13
CA VAL A 173 2.43 -33.21 7.87
C VAL A 173 0.98 -33.71 7.97
N GLY A 174 0.44 -34.33 6.92
CA GLY A 174 -0.90 -34.94 6.92
C GLY A 174 -1.01 -36.17 7.82
N ALA A 175 0.09 -36.89 8.06
CA ALA A 175 0.12 -38.01 9.01
C ALA A 175 0.02 -37.53 10.46
N VAL A 176 0.59 -36.36 10.76
CA VAL A 176 0.54 -35.75 12.11
C VAL A 176 -0.71 -34.91 12.31
N THR A 177 -1.24 -34.30 11.24
CA THR A 177 -2.34 -33.34 11.30
C THR A 177 -3.54 -33.80 10.48
N SER A 178 -4.73 -33.83 11.10
CA SER A 178 -6.00 -34.03 10.40
C SER A 178 -6.60 -32.73 9.84
N PHE A 179 -5.81 -31.66 9.78
CA PHE A 179 -6.26 -30.31 9.49
C PHE A 179 -5.80 -29.82 8.11
N ASN A 180 -6.66 -29.11 7.39
CA ASN A 180 -6.31 -28.55 6.09
C ASN A 180 -5.52 -27.24 6.24
N ILE A 181 -4.20 -27.38 6.36
CA ILE A 181 -3.25 -26.28 6.55
C ILE A 181 -3.29 -25.28 5.39
N LEU A 182 -3.38 -25.76 4.14
CA LEU A 182 -3.45 -24.89 2.96
C LEU A 182 -4.69 -23.99 3.01
N ALA A 183 -5.87 -24.56 3.29
CA ALA A 183 -7.11 -23.77 3.35
C ALA A 183 -7.04 -22.70 4.43
N TRP A 184 -6.51 -23.02 5.61
CA TRP A 184 -6.33 -22.06 6.70
C TRP A 184 -5.36 -20.95 6.32
N TYR A 185 -4.22 -21.29 5.73
CA TYR A 185 -3.25 -20.33 5.22
C TYR A 185 -3.90 -19.37 4.21
N LEU A 186 -4.64 -19.90 3.23
CA LEU A 186 -5.31 -19.11 2.20
C LEU A 186 -6.34 -18.13 2.80
N VAL A 187 -7.10 -18.57 3.79
CA VAL A 187 -8.06 -17.70 4.48
C VAL A 187 -7.33 -16.58 5.21
N LEU A 188 -6.30 -16.90 6.01
CA LEU A 188 -5.60 -15.88 6.80
C LEU A 188 -4.80 -14.92 5.93
N MET A 189 -4.02 -15.41 4.98
CA MET A 189 -3.27 -14.56 4.06
C MET A 189 -4.19 -13.79 3.13
N GLY A 190 -5.30 -14.38 2.70
CA GLY A 190 -6.34 -13.71 1.93
C GLY A 190 -6.95 -12.54 2.71
N LEU A 191 -7.33 -12.75 3.97
CA LEU A 191 -7.87 -11.69 4.85
C LEU A 191 -6.84 -10.57 5.07
N TRP A 192 -5.59 -10.91 5.36
CA TRP A 192 -4.53 -9.91 5.50
C TRP A 192 -4.31 -9.12 4.20
N THR A 193 -4.25 -9.81 3.06
CA THR A 193 -4.06 -9.17 1.76
C THR A 193 -5.23 -8.24 1.43
N ALA A 194 -6.47 -8.68 1.65
CA ALA A 194 -7.66 -7.86 1.48
C ALA A 194 -7.64 -6.62 2.39
N PHE A 195 -7.20 -6.78 3.64
CA PHE A 195 -7.01 -5.66 4.56
C PHE A 195 -5.98 -4.64 4.03
N PHE A 196 -4.82 -5.09 3.55
CA PHE A 196 -3.81 -4.19 2.97
C PHE A 196 -4.30 -3.47 1.71
N ILE A 197 -5.06 -4.16 0.84
CA ILE A 197 -5.71 -3.54 -0.33
C ILE A 197 -6.70 -2.46 0.12
N TYR A 198 -7.52 -2.77 1.13
CA TYR A 198 -8.48 -1.80 1.67
C TYR A 198 -7.78 -0.55 2.23
N VAL A 199 -6.73 -0.72 3.04
CA VAL A 199 -5.94 0.40 3.57
C VAL A 199 -5.29 1.20 2.43
N THR A 200 -4.84 0.53 1.36
CA THR A 200 -4.30 1.20 0.17
C THR A 200 -5.34 2.11 -0.47
N MET A 201 -6.58 1.62 -0.67
CA MET A 201 -7.67 2.40 -1.23
C MET A 201 -8.03 3.62 -0.36
N GLU A 202 -8.09 3.43 0.96
CA GLU A 202 -8.35 4.53 1.91
C GLU A 202 -7.21 5.56 1.92
N ALA A 203 -5.95 5.12 1.85
CA ALA A 203 -4.79 6.02 1.78
C ALA A 203 -4.76 6.82 0.46
N PHE A 204 -5.08 6.21 -0.69
CA PHE A 204 -5.20 6.94 -1.95
C PHE A 204 -6.33 7.96 -1.92
N THR A 205 -7.48 7.59 -1.36
CA THR A 205 -8.62 8.49 -1.26
C THR A 205 -8.28 9.67 -0.33
N LEU A 206 -7.62 9.40 0.79
CA LEU A 206 -7.17 10.44 1.72
C LEU A 206 -6.13 11.36 1.07
N SER A 207 -5.16 10.83 0.32
CA SER A 207 -4.19 11.63 -0.44
C SER A 207 -4.88 12.54 -1.46
N SER A 208 -5.86 12.01 -2.20
CA SER A 208 -6.63 12.79 -3.18
C SER A 208 -7.41 13.93 -2.51
N LEU A 209 -8.04 13.66 -1.36
CA LEU A 209 -8.75 14.68 -0.57
C LEU A 209 -7.82 15.75 -0.01
N MET A 210 -6.61 15.39 0.41
CA MET A 210 -5.62 16.36 0.88
C MET A 210 -5.12 17.28 -0.25
N GLN A 211 -5.00 16.74 -1.48
CA GLN A 211 -4.56 17.53 -2.64
C GLN A 211 -5.63 18.48 -3.17
N HIS A 212 -6.87 18.00 -3.29
CA HIS A 212 -7.93 18.75 -3.96
C HIS A 212 -8.92 19.42 -3.00
N GLY A 213 -8.76 19.21 -1.70
CA GLY A 213 -9.78 19.58 -0.72
C GLY A 213 -11.07 18.75 -0.87
N LEU A 214 -12.02 19.02 0.02
CA LEU A 214 -13.28 18.29 0.16
C LEU A 214 -14.17 18.24 -1.09
N LEU A 215 -14.03 19.22 -1.98
CA LEU A 215 -14.89 19.42 -3.14
C LEU A 215 -14.12 19.47 -4.46
N GLY A 216 -12.85 19.08 -4.48
CA GLY A 216 -12.06 19.15 -5.70
C GLY A 216 -11.59 20.58 -6.08
N LEU A 217 -11.84 21.58 -5.23
CA LEU A 217 -11.55 23.00 -5.48
C LEU A 217 -10.06 23.38 -5.29
N GLY A 218 -9.22 22.43 -4.89
CA GLY A 218 -7.77 22.62 -4.76
C GLY A 218 -7.38 23.63 -3.70
N VAL A 219 -6.23 24.26 -3.91
CA VAL A 219 -5.59 25.25 -3.01
C VAL A 219 -6.49 26.47 -2.70
N HIS A 220 -7.55 26.67 -3.48
CA HIS A 220 -8.52 27.74 -3.28
C HIS A 220 -9.53 27.48 -2.16
N PHE A 221 -9.52 26.30 -1.54
CA PHE A 221 -10.40 25.98 -0.40
C PHE A 221 -10.08 26.82 0.86
N GLY A 222 -8.87 27.38 0.96
CA GLY A 222 -8.41 28.16 2.11
C GLY A 222 -8.47 29.68 1.95
N LEU A 223 -8.95 30.19 0.81
CA LEU A 223 -9.34 31.59 0.73
C LEU A 223 -10.72 31.66 1.41
N ASP A 224 -10.86 32.42 2.50
CA ASP A 224 -12.05 32.68 3.35
C ASP A 224 -13.42 32.88 2.66
N GLN A 225 -13.52 32.74 1.34
CA GLN A 225 -14.72 32.93 0.53
C GLN A 225 -15.76 31.82 0.63
N TRP A 226 -15.48 30.69 1.30
CA TRP A 226 -16.45 29.58 1.41
C TRP A 226 -17.14 29.48 2.77
N ASP A 227 -16.58 30.09 3.82
CA ASP A 227 -17.26 30.28 5.11
C ASP A 227 -18.17 31.53 5.11
N GLU A 228 -18.21 32.28 4.01
CA GLU A 228 -19.38 33.10 3.71
C GLU A 228 -20.56 32.15 3.54
N GLU A 229 -21.40 32.03 4.59
CA GLU A 229 -22.71 31.38 4.58
C GLU A 229 -23.25 31.39 3.16
N LEU A 230 -23.26 30.23 2.50
CA LEU A 230 -23.62 30.12 1.10
C LEU A 230 -25.00 30.71 0.92
N ASN A 231 -25.07 31.99 0.57
CA ASN A 231 -26.29 32.76 0.66
C ASN A 231 -27.10 32.38 -0.56
N ARG A 232 -27.87 31.30 -0.41
CA ARG A 232 -28.67 30.70 -1.50
C ARG A 232 -29.60 31.74 -2.14
N ALA A 233 -29.99 32.76 -1.39
CA ALA A 233 -30.75 33.90 -1.90
C ALA A 233 -29.88 34.80 -2.80
N ALA A 234 -28.64 35.10 -2.43
CA ALA A 234 -27.69 35.82 -3.28
C ALA A 234 -27.35 35.06 -4.57
N ILE A 235 -27.15 33.74 -4.48
CA ILE A 235 -26.91 32.87 -5.66
C ILE A 235 -28.13 32.86 -6.57
N ARG A 236 -29.36 32.72 -6.04
CA ARG A 236 -30.59 32.80 -6.84
C ARG A 236 -30.75 34.17 -7.50
N ARG A 237 -30.47 35.27 -6.80
CA ARG A 237 -30.50 36.62 -7.38
C ARG A 237 -29.47 36.79 -8.49
N LYS A 238 -28.27 36.24 -8.33
CA LYS A 238 -27.20 36.29 -9.34
C LYS A 238 -27.50 35.42 -10.56
N ALA A 239 -28.15 34.27 -10.35
CA ALA A 239 -28.64 33.42 -11.44
C ALA A 239 -29.80 34.09 -12.20
N GLN A 240 -30.69 34.79 -11.49
CA GLN A 240 -31.80 35.55 -12.09
C GLN A 240 -31.35 36.86 -12.74
N SER A 241 -30.24 37.47 -12.30
CA SER A 241 -29.75 38.72 -12.88
C SER A 241 -29.16 38.56 -14.27
N GLY A 242 -29.03 37.31 -14.78
CA GLY A 242 -28.50 37.05 -16.12
C GLY A 242 -27.06 37.51 -16.32
N VAL A 243 -26.34 37.79 -15.22
CA VAL A 243 -24.96 38.25 -15.27
C VAL A 243 -24.10 37.01 -15.51
N SER A 244 -23.55 36.91 -16.72
CA SER A 244 -22.53 35.93 -17.07
C SER A 244 -21.45 35.88 -15.99
N SER A 245 -21.05 34.68 -15.60
CA SER A 245 -19.92 34.53 -14.69
C SER A 245 -18.70 35.18 -15.34
N LYS A 246 -18.13 36.20 -14.69
CA LYS A 246 -16.89 36.84 -15.15
C LYS A 246 -15.76 35.83 -15.36
N PHE A 247 -15.78 34.71 -14.63
CA PHE A 247 -14.85 33.60 -14.81
C PHE A 247 -15.09 32.84 -16.13
N MET A 248 -16.34 32.70 -16.58
CA MET A 248 -16.64 32.15 -17.92
C MET A 248 -16.19 33.12 -19.01
N ASP A 249 -16.37 34.43 -18.80
CA ASP A 249 -15.90 35.46 -19.73
C ASP A 249 -14.36 35.51 -19.79
N ASP A 250 -13.67 35.37 -18.65
CA ASP A 250 -12.20 35.32 -18.54
C ASP A 250 -11.62 33.98 -19.02
N ALA A 251 -12.39 32.89 -18.97
CA ALA A 251 -12.01 31.58 -19.49
C ALA A 251 -12.19 31.45 -21.01
N VAL A 252 -12.87 32.41 -21.65
CA VAL A 252 -12.76 32.59 -23.11
C VAL A 252 -11.36 33.13 -23.40
N LEU A 253 -10.40 32.23 -23.49
CA LEU A 253 -9.11 32.50 -24.11
C LEU A 253 -9.39 33.20 -25.45
N PRO A 254 -8.76 34.35 -25.75
CA PRO A 254 -8.91 34.97 -27.06
C PRO A 254 -8.45 33.95 -28.09
N LEU A 255 -9.42 33.35 -28.78
CA LEU A 255 -9.22 32.44 -29.89
C LEU A 255 -8.40 33.20 -30.94
N SER A 256 -7.10 32.92 -30.95
CA SER A 256 -6.16 33.26 -32.02
C SER A 256 -6.45 34.61 -32.68
N GLN A 257 -6.32 35.72 -31.95
CA GLN A 257 -5.91 36.93 -32.65
C GLN A 257 -4.52 36.61 -33.18
N HIS A 258 -4.44 36.40 -34.50
CA HIS A 258 -3.18 36.33 -35.23
C HIS A 258 -2.35 37.54 -34.81
N VAL A 259 -1.42 37.31 -33.87
CA VAL A 259 -0.37 38.26 -33.58
C VAL A 259 0.44 38.31 -34.86
N HIS A 260 0.19 39.33 -35.68
CA HIS A 260 1.13 39.72 -36.72
C HIS A 260 2.44 40.01 -35.99
N VAL A 261 3.37 39.05 -36.05
CA VAL A 261 4.75 39.24 -35.63
C VAL A 261 5.37 40.22 -36.62
N GLY A 262 5.08 41.51 -36.41
CA GLY A 262 5.78 42.60 -37.05
C GLY A 262 7.24 42.53 -36.61
N GLY A 263 8.12 42.42 -37.59
CA GLY A 263 9.51 42.06 -37.40
C GLY A 263 10.23 42.93 -36.36
N LEU A 264 10.67 42.28 -35.29
CA LEU A 264 11.79 42.75 -34.49
C LEU A 264 12.81 41.62 -34.45
N SER A 265 13.75 41.72 -35.38
CA SER A 265 15.06 41.08 -35.32
C SER A 265 15.75 41.52 -34.03
N GLY A 266 15.90 40.61 -33.07
CA GLY A 266 16.76 40.85 -31.92
C GLY A 266 16.40 39.99 -30.72
N TYR A 267 17.30 39.06 -30.42
CA TYR A 267 17.37 38.14 -29.27
C TYR A 267 16.76 36.77 -29.49
N GLY A 268 17.66 35.83 -29.82
CA GLY A 268 17.41 34.41 -30.00
C GLY A 268 16.98 33.75 -28.71
N ALA A 269 15.70 33.41 -28.62
CA ALA A 269 15.23 32.28 -27.85
C ALA A 269 15.08 31.09 -28.80
N PRO A 270 15.55 29.88 -28.44
CA PRO A 270 15.38 28.70 -29.29
C PRO A 270 13.88 28.40 -29.46
N SER A 271 13.43 28.49 -30.70
CA SER A 271 12.09 28.17 -31.16
C SER A 271 11.82 26.68 -30.98
N TYR A 272 11.06 26.32 -29.94
CA TYR A 272 10.37 25.04 -29.91
C TYR A 272 9.16 25.12 -30.84
N ALA A 273 9.22 24.36 -31.93
CA ALA A 273 8.11 24.25 -32.87
C ALA A 273 6.86 23.72 -32.15
N PRO A 274 5.71 24.42 -32.19
CA PRO A 274 4.47 23.88 -31.67
C PRO A 274 4.05 22.67 -32.52
N ARG A 275 3.91 21.49 -31.88
CA ARG A 275 3.23 20.35 -32.47
C ARG A 275 1.76 20.72 -32.63
N ASN A 276 1.34 20.98 -33.87
CA ASN A 276 -0.06 21.16 -34.24
C ASN A 276 -0.83 19.87 -33.92
N TYR A 277 -1.62 19.88 -32.83
CA TYR A 277 -2.69 18.91 -32.66
C TYR A 277 -3.90 19.43 -33.44
N ALA A 278 -4.12 18.89 -34.63
CA ALA A 278 -5.33 19.12 -35.40
C ALA A 278 -6.51 18.50 -34.63
N TYR A 279 -7.36 19.35 -34.06
CA TYR A 279 -8.69 18.95 -33.62
C TYR A 279 -9.56 18.76 -34.86
N ALA A 280 -9.89 17.50 -35.17
CA ALA A 280 -10.88 17.16 -36.18
C ALA A 280 -12.26 17.63 -35.67
N GLY A 281 -12.84 18.61 -36.37
CA GLY A 281 -14.19 19.09 -36.12
C GLY A 281 -15.23 18.00 -36.41
N TYR A 282 -16.20 17.87 -35.50
CA TYR A 282 -17.46 17.20 -35.75
C TYR A 282 -18.41 18.19 -36.43
N ASP A 283 -18.72 17.95 -37.70
CA ASP A 283 -19.83 18.61 -38.38
C ASP A 283 -21.16 17.97 -37.99
N LYS A 284 -22.19 18.82 -37.88
CA LYS A 284 -23.58 18.48 -37.56
C LYS A 284 -24.32 17.91 -38.78
#